data_AF-A0A3P7Y8X5-F1
#
_entry.id   AF-A0A3P7Y8X5-F1
#
_cell.length_a   1.000
_cell.length_b   1.000
_cell.length_c   1.000
_cell.angle_alpha   90.00
_cell.angle_beta   90.00
_cell.angle_gamma   90.00
#
_symmetry.space_group_name_H-M   'P 1'
#
loop_
_entity.id
_entity.type
_entity.pdbx_description
1 polymer ?
#
loop_
_entity_poly.entity_id
_entity_poly.type
_entity_poly.pdbx_seq_one_letter_code
_entity_poly.pdbx_strand_id
1 'polypeptide(L)'
;MDLSWPETPLKRFIFLVLAPITFPLSITLPDVRKPSWRAWFVVTFIGSVLWIALFSYLMVWWANTIGETFGIPTEIMGLTILAAGTSIPDLITSVIVARKGLGDMAVSSSIGSNLFDICVGLPIPWMLYFIAALFRVSKGAFPTVAVISNGLICSVGMLFVMLIFLVVAIALSKWRMDKIFGLVMVVSYLGFCVFSVFLETGQIVCPLRISSELC
;
A
#
# COMPACT_ATOMS: atom_id res chain seq x y z
N MET A 1 2.52 -24.85 -3.11
CA MET A 1 1.49 -24.34 -4.04
C MET A 1 0.82 -25.55 -4.66
N ASP A 2 -0.50 -25.68 -4.55
CA ASP A 2 -1.21 -26.83 -5.12
C ASP A 2 -1.31 -26.65 -6.64
N LEU A 3 -0.34 -27.21 -7.38
CA LEU A 3 -0.29 -27.20 -8.85
C LEU A 3 -1.23 -28.27 -9.44
N SER A 4 -2.42 -28.43 -8.87
CA SER A 4 -3.44 -29.35 -9.36
C SER A 4 -4.17 -28.73 -10.55
N TRP A 5 -4.31 -29.48 -11.64
CA TRP A 5 -5.03 -29.03 -12.83
C TRP A 5 -6.49 -28.65 -12.49
N PRO A 6 -6.92 -27.40 -12.72
CA PRO A 6 -8.25 -26.98 -12.31
C PRO A 6 -9.36 -27.49 -13.24
N GLU A 7 -10.50 -27.86 -12.67
CA GLU A 7 -11.61 -28.47 -13.41
C GLU A 7 -12.42 -27.47 -14.26
N THR A 8 -12.51 -26.20 -13.83
CA THR A 8 -13.32 -25.16 -14.48
C THR A 8 -12.54 -24.40 -15.56
N PRO A 9 -13.16 -24.07 -16.72
CA PRO A 9 -12.47 -23.41 -17.84
C PRO A 9 -11.89 -22.05 -17.48
N LEU A 10 -12.58 -21.26 -16.64
CA LEU A 10 -12.09 -19.99 -16.11
C LEU A 10 -10.81 -20.18 -15.28
N LYS A 11 -10.78 -21.20 -14.41
CA LYS A 11 -9.60 -21.49 -13.58
C LYS A 11 -8.43 -22.01 -14.42
N ARG A 12 -8.70 -22.73 -15.52
CA ARG A 12 -7.66 -23.16 -16.48
C ARG A 12 -7.03 -21.97 -17.20
N PHE A 13 -7.85 -21.01 -17.65
CA PHE A 13 -7.35 -19.78 -18.26
C PHE A 13 -6.48 -18.98 -17.27
N ILE A 14 -6.97 -18.77 -16.05
CA ILE A 14 -6.22 -18.11 -14.97
C ILE A 14 -4.91 -18.85 -14.69
N PHE A 15 -4.94 -20.19 -14.60
CA PHE A 15 -3.73 -21.00 -14.39
C PHE A 15 -2.72 -20.83 -15.52
N LEU A 16 -3.16 -20.79 -16.78
CA LEU A 16 -2.28 -20.54 -17.94
C LEU A 16 -1.65 -19.15 -17.91
N VAL A 17 -2.41 -18.13 -17.52
CA VAL A 17 -1.90 -16.75 -17.40
C VAL A 17 -0.91 -16.61 -16.23
N LEU A 18 -1.17 -17.27 -15.10
CA LEU A 18 -0.28 -17.24 -13.94
C LEU A 18 0.90 -18.23 -14.03
N ALA A 19 0.81 -19.25 -14.89
CA ALA A 19 1.85 -20.26 -15.10
C ALA A 19 3.28 -19.71 -15.21
N PRO A 20 3.57 -18.68 -16.04
CA PRO A 20 4.92 -18.12 -16.14
C PRO A 20 5.46 -17.51 -14.83
N ILE A 21 4.58 -17.12 -13.91
CA ILE A 21 4.95 -16.56 -12.60
C ILE A 21 5.00 -17.67 -11.54
N THR A 22 4.00 -18.54 -11.52
CA THR A 22 3.89 -19.61 -10.51
C THR A 22 4.92 -20.70 -10.71
N PHE A 23 5.37 -20.96 -11.94
CA PHE A 23 6.35 -21.99 -12.23
C PHE A 23 7.74 -21.67 -11.63
N PRO A 24 8.35 -20.48 -11.87
CA PRO A 24 9.56 -20.07 -11.17
C PRO A 24 9.43 -20.06 -9.65
N LEU A 25 8.29 -19.59 -9.11
CA LEU A 25 8.06 -19.60 -7.66
C LEU A 25 8.00 -21.03 -7.10
N SER A 26 7.37 -21.96 -7.83
CA SER A 26 7.27 -23.36 -7.40
C SER A 26 8.59 -24.10 -7.37
N ILE A 27 9.55 -23.69 -8.21
CA ILE A 27 10.90 -24.26 -8.25
C ILE A 27 11.77 -23.66 -7.14
N THR A 28 11.62 -22.36 -6.88
CA THR A 28 12.49 -21.62 -5.96
C THR A 28 12.02 -21.64 -4.50
N LEU A 29 10.73 -21.85 -4.25
CA LEU A 29 10.15 -21.87 -2.90
C LEU A 29 9.77 -23.30 -2.49
N PRO A 30 10.46 -23.89 -1.49
CA PRO A 30 10.12 -25.22 -1.00
C PRO A 30 8.74 -25.24 -0.33
N ASP A 31 7.94 -26.26 -0.60
CA ASP A 31 6.59 -26.37 -0.02
C ASP A 31 6.62 -26.97 1.40
N VAL A 32 6.67 -26.09 2.40
CA VAL A 32 6.64 -26.43 3.83
C VAL A 32 5.35 -27.10 4.29
N ARG A 33 4.29 -27.16 3.46
CA ARG A 33 3.08 -27.93 3.81
C ARG A 33 3.36 -29.43 3.83
N LYS A 34 4.36 -29.91 3.09
CA LYS A 34 4.76 -31.32 3.07
C LYS A 34 5.56 -31.65 4.34
N PRO A 35 5.22 -32.75 5.05
CA PRO A 35 5.85 -33.08 6.33
C PRO A 35 7.37 -33.27 6.24
N SER A 36 7.89 -33.72 5.09
CA SER A 36 9.33 -33.89 4.83
C SER A 36 10.12 -32.58 4.64
N TRP A 37 9.44 -31.46 4.34
CA TRP A 37 10.08 -30.17 4.04
C TRP A 37 9.81 -29.10 5.10
N ARG A 38 9.11 -29.44 6.19
CA ARG A 38 8.76 -28.52 7.30
C ARG A 38 9.96 -27.80 7.90
N ALA A 39 11.14 -28.42 7.94
CA ALA A 39 12.36 -27.82 8.47
C ALA A 39 12.87 -26.63 7.63
N TRP A 40 12.42 -26.48 6.39
CA TRP A 40 12.86 -25.44 5.44
C TRP A 40 12.02 -24.15 5.52
N PHE A 41 11.31 -23.93 6.63
CA PHE A 41 10.42 -22.77 6.77
C PHE A 41 11.17 -21.44 6.66
N VAL A 42 12.37 -21.34 7.24
CA VAL A 42 13.18 -20.11 7.17
C VAL A 42 13.59 -19.81 5.73
N VAL A 43 14.02 -20.83 4.98
CA VAL A 43 14.41 -20.68 3.57
C VAL A 43 13.22 -20.26 2.72
N THR A 44 12.05 -20.87 2.95
CA THR A 44 10.81 -20.50 2.26
C THR A 44 10.40 -19.06 2.57
N PHE A 45 10.51 -18.66 3.84
CA PHE A 45 10.20 -17.30 4.29
C PHE A 45 11.12 -16.28 3.63
N ILE A 46 12.44 -16.45 3.72
CA ILE A 46 13.42 -15.55 3.09
C ILE A 46 13.23 -15.53 1.58
N GLY A 47 13.03 -16.68 0.94
CA GLY A 47 12.75 -16.77 -0.49
C GLY A 47 11.50 -15.99 -0.88
N SER A 48 10.43 -16.07 -0.09
CA SER A 48 9.19 -15.33 -0.36
C SER A 48 9.39 -13.82 -0.23
N VAL A 49 10.17 -13.36 0.75
CA VAL A 49 10.53 -11.95 0.91
C VAL A 49 11.34 -11.45 -0.29
N LEU A 50 12.29 -12.24 -0.79
CA LEU A 50 13.07 -11.89 -1.98
C LEU A 50 12.20 -11.77 -3.24
N TRP A 51 11.24 -12.68 -3.43
CA TRP A 51 10.30 -12.60 -4.54
C TRP A 51 9.38 -11.38 -4.44
N ILE A 52 8.88 -11.06 -3.24
CA ILE A 52 8.08 -9.85 -3.02
C ILE A 52 8.92 -8.61 -3.36
N ALA A 53 10.19 -8.56 -2.93
CA ALA A 53 11.10 -7.46 -3.27
C ALA A 53 11.32 -7.33 -4.79
N LEU A 54 11.52 -8.45 -5.49
CA LEU A 54 11.68 -8.48 -6.95
C LEU A 54 10.42 -7.97 -7.66
N PHE A 55 9.24 -8.48 -7.29
CA PHE A 55 7.98 -8.02 -7.90
C PHE A 55 7.67 -6.57 -7.57
N SER A 56 7.98 -6.11 -6.35
CA SER A 56 7.84 -4.71 -5.98
C SER A 56 8.73 -3.81 -6.85
N TYR A 57 9.97 -4.21 -7.13
CA TYR A 57 10.87 -3.46 -8.01
C TYR A 57 10.32 -3.39 -9.44
N LEU A 58 9.87 -4.52 -10.00
CA LEU A 58 9.28 -4.57 -11.34
C LEU A 58 8.00 -3.72 -11.44
N MET A 59 7.14 -3.75 -10.41
CA MET A 59 5.92 -2.95 -10.35
C MET A 59 6.23 -1.45 -10.42
N VAL A 60 7.18 -0.97 -9.61
CA VAL A 60 7.59 0.44 -9.61
C VAL A 60 8.19 0.83 -10.97
N TRP A 61 9.08 -0.01 -11.51
CA TRP A 61 9.72 0.25 -12.80
C TRP A 61 8.71 0.33 -13.95
N TRP A 62 7.80 -0.63 -14.07
CA TRP A 62 6.76 -0.63 -15.10
C TRP A 62 5.81 0.55 -14.95
N ALA A 63 5.38 0.87 -13.73
CA ALA A 63 4.54 2.02 -13.49
C ALA A 63 5.23 3.34 -13.90
N ASN A 64 6.53 3.48 -13.62
CA ASN A 64 7.30 4.65 -14.05
C ASN A 64 7.39 4.74 -15.58
N THR A 65 7.71 3.63 -16.27
CA THR A 65 7.77 3.59 -17.74
C THR A 65 6.42 3.90 -18.38
N ILE A 66 5.33 3.40 -17.82
CA ILE A 66 3.97 3.74 -18.26
C ILE A 66 3.72 5.24 -18.04
N GLY A 67 4.05 5.79 -16.86
CA GLY A 67 3.90 7.21 -16.56
C GLY A 67 4.62 8.10 -17.57
N GLU A 68 5.88 7.79 -17.87
CA GLU A 68 6.68 8.50 -18.88
C GLU A 68 6.07 8.43 -20.28
N THR A 69 5.49 7.29 -20.65
CA THR A 69 4.86 7.09 -21.97
C THR A 69 3.57 7.91 -22.11
N PHE A 70 2.77 8.02 -21.04
CA PHE A 70 1.52 8.78 -21.02
C PHE A 70 1.68 10.25 -20.62
N GLY A 71 2.90 10.69 -20.29
CA GLY A 71 3.18 12.05 -19.81
C GLY A 71 2.60 12.34 -18.42
N ILE A 72 2.34 11.31 -17.61
CA ILE A 72 1.80 11.43 -16.26
C ILE A 72 2.98 11.54 -15.27
N PRO A 73 3.00 12.54 -14.37
CA PRO A 73 4.00 12.67 -13.33
C PRO A 73 4.14 11.39 -12.49
N THR A 74 5.38 11.04 -12.15
CA THR A 74 5.72 9.81 -11.43
C THR A 74 5.13 9.81 -10.02
N GLU A 75 4.95 10.99 -9.44
CA GLU A 75 4.30 11.22 -8.16
C GLU A 75 2.82 10.77 -8.19
N ILE A 76 2.10 11.13 -9.27
CA ILE A 76 0.69 10.75 -9.45
C ILE A 76 0.58 9.23 -9.67
N MET A 77 1.50 8.64 -10.44
CA MET A 77 1.56 7.19 -10.64
C MET A 77 1.80 6.44 -9.33
N GLY A 78 2.68 6.97 -8.48
CA GLY A 78 2.94 6.47 -7.12
C GLY A 78 1.70 6.54 -6.21
N LEU A 79 1.03 7.69 -6.21
CA LEU A 79 -0.18 7.93 -5.40
C LEU A 79 -1.40 7.13 -5.84
N THR A 80 -1.43 6.64 -7.08
CA THR A 80 -2.61 5.95 -7.65
C THR A 80 -2.35 4.46 -7.88
N ILE A 81 -1.56 4.11 -8.88
CA ILE A 81 -1.37 2.72 -9.32
C ILE A 81 -0.58 1.92 -8.28
N LEU A 82 0.51 2.47 -7.76
CA LEU A 82 1.31 1.76 -6.75
C LEU A 82 0.52 1.66 -5.43
N ALA A 83 -0.07 2.76 -4.97
CA ALA A 83 -0.88 2.77 -3.76
C ALA A 83 -2.08 1.80 -3.81
N ALA A 84 -2.77 1.73 -4.96
CA ALA A 84 -3.82 0.73 -5.16
C ALA A 84 -3.25 -0.70 -5.20
N GLY A 85 -2.13 -0.89 -5.90
CA GLY A 85 -1.47 -2.19 -6.03
C GLY A 85 -1.06 -2.82 -4.70
N THR A 86 -0.56 -2.02 -3.75
CA THR A 86 -0.20 -2.50 -2.40
C THR A 86 -1.42 -2.75 -1.52
N SER A 87 -2.51 -1.99 -1.69
CA SER A 87 -3.71 -2.09 -0.85
C SER A 87 -4.66 -3.23 -1.25
N ILE A 88 -4.66 -3.66 -2.52
CA ILE A 88 -5.54 -4.73 -3.02
C ILE A 88 -5.34 -6.07 -2.27
N PRO A 89 -4.10 -6.57 -2.09
CA PRO A 89 -3.86 -7.80 -1.31
C PRO A 89 -4.42 -7.71 0.11
N ASP A 90 -4.18 -6.59 0.81
CA ASP A 90 -4.64 -6.37 2.18
C ASP A 90 -6.17 -6.28 2.28
N LEU A 91 -6.81 -5.69 1.27
CA LEU A 91 -8.26 -5.70 1.15
C LEU A 91 -8.79 -7.12 0.99
N ILE A 92 -8.18 -7.94 0.13
CA ILE A 92 -8.59 -9.33 -0.09
C ILE A 92 -8.47 -10.14 1.20
N THR A 93 -7.34 -10.05 1.91
CA THR A 93 -7.13 -10.77 3.16
C THR A 93 -8.13 -10.32 4.24
N SER A 94 -8.35 -9.02 4.39
CA SER A 94 -9.31 -8.45 5.33
C SER A 94 -10.74 -8.88 5.03
N VAL A 95 -11.15 -8.89 3.76
CA VAL A 95 -12.49 -9.36 3.35
C VAL A 95 -12.66 -10.86 3.62
N ILE A 96 -11.65 -11.68 3.37
CA ILE A 96 -11.70 -13.12 3.66
C ILE A 96 -11.89 -13.37 5.17
N VAL A 97 -11.16 -12.64 6.01
CA VAL A 97 -11.25 -12.74 7.48
C VAL A 97 -12.60 -12.23 7.99
N ALA A 98 -13.09 -11.10 7.46
CA ALA A 98 -14.41 -10.57 7.79
C ALA A 98 -15.53 -11.56 7.43
N ARG A 99 -15.45 -12.21 6.27
CA ARG A 99 -16.42 -13.25 5.84
C ARG A 99 -16.43 -14.50 6.73
N LYS A 100 -15.36 -14.76 7.47
CA LYS A 100 -15.29 -15.82 8.48
C LYS A 100 -15.90 -15.42 9.83
N GLY A 101 -16.51 -14.24 9.93
CA GLY A 101 -17.09 -13.71 11.17
C GLY A 101 -16.06 -13.05 12.09
N LEU A 102 -14.81 -12.89 11.64
CA LEU A 102 -13.73 -12.28 12.41
C LEU A 102 -13.57 -10.80 12.05
N GLY A 103 -14.66 -10.02 12.19
CA GLY A 103 -14.70 -8.60 11.82
C GLY A 103 -13.65 -7.76 12.56
N ASP A 104 -13.49 -7.99 13.86
CA ASP A 104 -12.50 -7.25 14.68
C ASP A 104 -11.07 -7.47 14.17
N MET A 105 -10.75 -8.69 13.74
CA MET A 105 -9.45 -9.03 13.16
C MET A 105 -9.25 -8.35 11.80
N ALA A 106 -10.30 -8.26 10.98
CA ALA A 106 -10.24 -7.58 9.70
C ALA A 106 -10.01 -6.07 9.87
N VAL A 107 -10.71 -5.43 10.82
CA VAL A 107 -10.53 -4.01 11.13
C VAL A 107 -9.14 -3.75 11.71
N SER A 108 -8.67 -4.57 12.65
CA SER A 108 -7.33 -4.42 13.22
C SER A 108 -6.22 -4.63 12.17
N SER A 109 -6.40 -5.55 11.22
CA SER A 109 -5.45 -5.79 10.15
C SER A 109 -5.35 -4.58 9.22
N SER A 110 -6.50 -4.02 8.82
CA SER A 110 -6.53 -2.85 7.92
C SER A 110 -5.99 -1.57 8.56
N ILE A 111 -6.23 -1.35 9.86
CA ILE A 111 -5.67 -0.21 10.59
C ILE A 111 -4.17 -0.43 10.84
N GLY A 112 -3.79 -1.66 11.19
CA GLY A 112 -2.41 -2.03 11.53
C GLY A 112 -1.45 -1.93 10.35
N SER A 113 -1.86 -2.34 9.13
CA SER A 113 -0.99 -2.26 7.95
C SER A 113 -0.64 -0.80 7.60
N ASN A 114 -1.63 0.09 7.57
CA ASN A 114 -1.40 1.51 7.31
C ASN A 114 -0.51 2.16 8.38
N LEU A 115 -0.70 1.79 9.65
CA LEU A 115 0.13 2.29 10.75
C LEU A 115 1.58 1.76 10.64
N PHE A 116 1.76 0.50 10.26
CA PHE A 116 3.06 -0.09 10.00
C PHE A 116 3.77 0.61 8.83
N ASP A 117 3.07 0.90 7.73
CA ASP A 117 3.65 1.61 6.59
C ASP A 117 4.16 3.00 6.95
N ILE A 118 3.40 3.74 7.77
CA ILE A 118 3.80 5.09 8.20
C ILE A 118 4.92 5.05 9.25
N CYS A 119 4.84 4.15 10.23
CA CYS A 119 5.81 4.10 11.34
C CYS A 119 7.09 3.35 11.00
N VAL A 120 7.04 2.40 10.07
CA VAL A 120 8.14 1.48 9.76
C VAL A 120 8.48 1.53 8.27
N GLY A 121 7.47 1.44 7.40
CA GLY A 121 7.65 1.42 5.94
C GLY A 121 8.31 2.68 5.37
N LEU A 122 7.92 3.87 5.84
CA LEU A 122 8.53 5.14 5.44
C LEU A 122 9.88 5.41 6.14
N PRO A 123 10.01 5.30 7.48
CA PRO A 123 11.24 5.77 8.14
C PRO A 123 12.45 4.87 7.89
N ILE A 124 12.27 3.56 7.71
CA ILE A 124 13.40 2.63 7.52
C ILE A 124 14.19 2.95 6.23
N PRO A 125 13.58 3.05 5.03
CA PRO A 125 14.29 3.42 3.81
C PRO A 125 14.98 4.79 3.91
N TRP A 126 14.33 5.78 4.52
CA TRP A 126 14.91 7.10 4.75
C TRP A 126 16.11 7.06 5.68
N MET A 127 16.03 6.29 6.76
CA MET A 127 17.13 6.09 7.70
C MET A 127 18.31 5.38 7.02
N LEU A 128 18.04 4.32 6.24
CA LEU A 128 19.08 3.62 5.47
C LEU A 128 19.74 4.54 4.44
N TYR A 129 18.96 5.37 3.74
CA TYR A 129 19.48 6.37 2.81
C TYR A 129 20.37 7.37 3.54
N PHE A 130 19.95 7.90 4.68
CA PHE A 130 20.73 8.87 5.46
C PHE A 130 22.02 8.26 6.01
N ILE A 131 21.97 7.03 6.52
CA ILE A 131 23.16 6.29 6.97
C ILE A 131 24.12 6.06 5.79
N ALA A 132 23.62 5.57 4.65
CA ALA A 132 24.46 5.36 3.46
C ALA A 132 25.06 6.67 2.94
N ALA A 133 24.31 7.76 2.97
CA ALA A 133 24.79 9.07 2.58
C ALA A 133 25.83 9.64 3.55
N LEU A 134 25.66 9.41 4.86
CA LEU A 134 26.64 9.75 5.89
C LEU A 134 27.96 9.00 5.67
N PHE A 135 27.91 7.70 5.33
CA PHE A 135 29.12 6.91 5.02
C PHE A 135 29.79 7.32 3.70
N ARG A 136 29.01 7.81 2.71
CA ARG A 136 29.55 8.27 1.41
C ARG A 136 30.12 9.68 1.47
N VAL A 137 29.61 10.56 2.34
CA VAL A 137 30.03 11.95 2.46
C VAL A 137 30.91 12.13 3.69
N SER A 138 32.19 11.79 3.56
CA SER A 138 33.23 12.05 4.57
C SER A 138 33.57 13.56 4.73
N LYS A 139 32.91 14.45 3.97
CA LYS A 139 33.15 15.90 4.00
C LYS A 139 31.85 16.68 4.20
N GLY A 140 31.37 16.73 5.44
CA GLY A 140 30.67 17.88 6.06
C GLY A 140 29.37 18.42 5.46
N ALA A 141 28.87 17.91 4.33
CA ALA A 141 27.62 18.35 3.73
C ALA A 141 26.52 17.33 4.04
N PHE A 142 25.63 17.67 4.98
CA PHE A 142 24.39 16.91 5.15
C PHE A 142 23.57 17.03 3.86
N PRO A 143 23.21 15.92 3.19
CA PRO A 143 22.31 15.97 2.05
C PRO A 143 20.93 16.37 2.57
N THR A 144 20.58 17.63 2.37
CA THR A 144 19.23 18.12 2.61
C THR A 144 18.38 17.74 1.41
N VAL A 145 17.50 16.75 1.57
CA VAL A 145 16.48 16.48 0.57
C VAL A 145 15.38 17.51 0.79
N ALA A 146 15.36 18.54 -0.05
CA ALA A 146 14.33 19.56 0.00
C ALA A 146 12.97 18.92 -0.32
N VAL A 147 12.12 18.81 0.70
CA VAL A 147 10.72 18.38 0.52
C VAL A 147 9.93 19.59 0.05
N ILE A 148 9.99 19.87 -1.25
CA ILE A 148 9.23 20.95 -1.87
C ILE A 148 7.86 20.39 -2.22
N SER A 149 6.83 20.80 -1.49
CA SER A 149 5.45 20.56 -1.93
C SER A 149 4.52 21.61 -1.36
N ASN A 150 4.06 22.49 -2.25
CA ASN A 150 3.00 23.47 -1.98
C ASN A 150 1.69 22.80 -1.50
N GLY A 151 1.52 21.49 -1.73
CA GLY A 151 0.38 20.69 -1.30
C GLY A 151 0.62 19.82 -0.06
N LEU A 152 1.84 19.74 0.50
CA LEU A 152 2.14 18.77 1.58
C LEU A 152 1.29 19.01 2.83
N ILE A 153 1.15 20.27 3.23
CA ILE A 153 0.30 20.68 4.37
C ILE A 153 -1.17 20.33 4.13
N CYS A 154 -1.66 20.51 2.90
CA CYS A 154 -3.04 20.15 2.56
C CYS A 154 -3.22 18.63 2.58
N SER A 155 -2.32 17.86 1.98
CA SER A 155 -2.39 16.40 1.94
C SER A 155 -2.29 15.78 3.33
N VAL A 156 -1.37 16.26 4.17
CA VAL A 156 -1.24 15.81 5.57
C VAL A 156 -2.48 16.21 6.37
N GLY A 157 -2.97 17.45 6.23
CA GLY A 157 -4.18 17.90 6.90
C GLY A 157 -5.41 17.06 6.53
N MET A 158 -5.57 16.73 5.25
CA MET A 158 -6.65 15.87 4.77
C MET A 158 -6.55 14.44 5.32
N LEU A 159 -5.35 13.85 5.38
CA LEU A 159 -5.14 12.55 6.01
C LEU A 159 -5.55 12.55 7.49
N PHE A 160 -5.21 13.60 8.24
CA PHE A 160 -5.64 13.73 9.63
C PHE A 160 -7.16 13.84 9.78
N VAL A 161 -7.82 14.62 8.91
CA VAL A 161 -9.29 14.72 8.92
C VAL A 161 -9.94 13.37 8.63
N MET A 162 -9.44 12.63 7.64
CA MET A 162 -9.91 11.28 7.33
C MET A 162 -9.71 10.32 8.52
N LEU A 163 -8.58 10.40 9.22
CA LEU A 163 -8.31 9.60 10.40
C LEU A 163 -9.28 9.92 11.55
N ILE A 164 -9.51 11.21 11.83
CA ILE A 164 -10.47 11.63 12.85
C ILE A 164 -11.87 11.13 12.50
N PHE A 165 -12.30 11.29 11.24
CA PHE A 165 -13.59 10.81 10.77
C PHE A 165 -13.73 9.29 10.95
N LEU A 166 -12.70 8.52 10.57
CA LEU A 166 -12.65 7.07 10.77
C LEU A 166 -12.84 6.70 12.25
N VAL A 167 -12.07 7.31 13.15
CA VAL A 167 -12.14 7.03 14.60
C VAL A 167 -13.52 7.37 15.16
N VAL A 168 -14.08 8.53 14.78
CA VAL A 168 -15.43 8.95 15.19
C VAL A 168 -16.48 7.98 14.65
N ALA A 169 -16.40 7.56 13.40
CA ALA A 169 -17.34 6.61 12.80
C ALA A 169 -17.30 5.25 13.52
N ILE A 170 -16.11 4.77 13.88
CA ILE A 170 -15.95 3.53 14.67
C ILE A 170 -16.57 3.69 16.07
N ALA A 171 -16.32 4.82 16.73
CA ALA A 171 -16.84 5.11 18.06
C ALA A 171 -18.38 5.21 18.07
N LEU A 172 -18.96 5.90 17.08
CA LEU A 172 -20.41 6.01 16.90
C LEU A 172 -21.08 4.66 16.61
N SER A 173 -20.37 3.76 15.92
CA SER A 173 -20.84 2.41 15.62
C SER A 173 -20.73 1.46 16.81
N LYS A 174 -20.34 1.95 18.00
CA LYS A 174 -20.19 1.17 19.25
C LYS A 174 -19.34 -0.08 19.05
N TRP A 175 -18.31 0.00 18.20
CA TRP A 175 -17.42 -1.12 17.88
C TRP A 175 -18.16 -2.33 17.26
N ARG A 176 -19.27 -2.09 16.57
CA ARG A 176 -19.99 -3.13 15.82
C ARG A 176 -19.86 -2.89 14.33
N MET A 177 -19.43 -3.91 13.60
CA MET A 177 -19.48 -3.90 12.14
C MET A 177 -20.90 -4.24 11.67
N ASP A 178 -21.65 -3.22 11.29
CA ASP A 178 -22.92 -3.38 10.60
C ASP A 178 -22.83 -2.90 9.14
N LYS A 179 -23.85 -3.23 8.34
CA LYS A 179 -23.86 -2.85 6.92
C LYS A 179 -23.95 -1.33 6.74
N ILE A 180 -24.56 -0.62 7.69
CA ILE A 180 -24.71 0.84 7.63
C ILE A 180 -23.35 1.49 7.89
N PHE A 181 -22.57 1.02 8.88
CA PHE A 181 -21.18 1.47 9.06
C PHE A 181 -20.35 1.31 7.78
N GLY A 182 -20.43 0.14 7.13
CA GLY A 182 -19.73 -0.08 5.86
C GLY A 182 -20.16 0.87 4.75
N LEU A 183 -21.46 1.15 4.62
CA LEU A 183 -21.99 2.12 3.65
C LEU A 183 -21.51 3.55 3.96
N VAL A 184 -21.59 3.96 5.22
CA VAL A 184 -21.12 5.28 5.69
C VAL A 184 -19.64 5.46 5.34
N MET A 185 -18.81 4.46 5.58
CA MET A 185 -17.37 4.47 5.26
C MET A 185 -17.10 4.61 3.76
N VAL A 186 -17.85 3.92 2.89
CA VAL A 186 -17.70 4.03 1.43
C VAL A 186 -18.16 5.41 0.95
N VAL A 187 -19.30 5.89 1.42
CA VAL A 187 -19.83 7.22 1.04
C VAL A 187 -18.88 8.32 1.49
N SER A 188 -18.35 8.25 2.71
CA SER A 188 -17.38 9.22 3.21
C SER A 188 -16.06 9.18 2.45
N TYR A 189 -15.58 7.99 2.08
CA TYR A 189 -14.37 7.84 1.27
C TYR A 189 -14.54 8.46 -0.12
N LEU A 190 -15.65 8.17 -0.81
CA LEU A 190 -15.97 8.79 -2.11
C LEU A 190 -16.09 10.31 -1.99
N GLY A 191 -16.77 10.81 -0.96
CA GLY A 191 -16.87 12.25 -0.68
C GLY A 191 -15.51 12.89 -0.46
N PHE A 192 -14.62 12.23 0.30
CA PHE A 192 -13.25 12.68 0.53
C PHE A 192 -12.42 12.68 -0.75
N CYS A 193 -12.49 11.63 -1.58
CA CYS A 193 -11.81 11.59 -2.87
C CYS A 193 -12.26 12.73 -3.79
N VAL A 194 -13.57 12.96 -3.89
CA VAL A 194 -14.14 14.05 -4.68
C VAL A 194 -13.63 15.41 -4.17
N PHE A 195 -13.67 15.64 -2.86
CA PHE A 195 -13.13 16.85 -2.23
C PHE A 195 -11.63 17.05 -2.50
N SER A 196 -10.85 15.97 -2.40
CA SER A 196 -9.41 15.99 -2.69
C SER A 196 -9.12 16.35 -4.14
N VAL A 197 -9.90 15.83 -5.11
CA VAL A 197 -9.75 16.17 -6.54
C VAL A 197 -10.11 17.64 -6.78
N PHE A 198 -11.16 18.17 -6.14
CA PHE A 198 -11.53 19.58 -6.26
C PHE A 198 -10.48 20.54 -5.69
N LEU A 199 -9.78 20.14 -4.63
CA LEU A 199 -8.63 20.90 -4.09
C LEU A 199 -7.44 20.88 -5.05
N GLU A 200 -7.11 19.71 -5.60
CA GLU A 200 -5.95 19.55 -6.50
C GLU A 200 -6.15 20.24 -7.85
N THR A 201 -7.38 20.22 -8.39
CA THR A 201 -7.74 20.91 -9.64
C THR A 201 -7.84 22.44 -9.51
N GLY A 202 -7.58 22.99 -8.31
CA GLY A 202 -7.56 24.43 -8.06
C GLY A 202 -8.94 25.10 -8.08
N GLN A 203 -10.03 24.32 -8.10
CA GLN A 203 -11.40 24.83 -7.99
C GLN A 203 -11.68 25.34 -6.56
N ILE A 204 -11.01 24.77 -5.56
CA ILE A 204 -11.10 25.17 -4.15
C ILE A 204 -9.68 25.53 -3.67
N VAL A 205 -9.50 26.73 -3.13
CA VAL A 205 -8.22 27.12 -2.52
C VAL A 205 -8.07 26.39 -1.19
N CYS A 206 -6.94 25.70 -1.01
CA CYS A 206 -6.58 25.09 0.27
C CYS A 206 -6.79 26.07 1.44
N PRO A 207 -7.72 25.80 2.37
CA PRO A 207 -7.94 26.69 3.52
C PRO A 207 -6.78 26.66 4.52
N LEU A 208 -5.93 25.62 4.45
CA LEU A 208 -4.71 25.45 5.24
C LEU A 208 -3.47 26.09 4.60
N ARG A 209 -3.64 26.84 3.49
CA ARG A 209 -2.57 27.63 2.88
C ARG A 209 -2.27 28.83 3.79
N ILE A 210 -1.48 28.59 4.83
CA ILE A 210 -0.83 29.67 5.60
C ILE A 210 0.00 30.44 4.56
N SER A 211 -0.43 31.67 4.29
CA SER A 211 0.18 32.60 3.38
C SER A 211 1.70 32.62 3.53
N SER A 212 2.41 32.08 2.54
CA SER A 212 3.84 32.32 2.30
C SER A 212 4.06 33.75 1.75
N GLU A 213 3.44 34.74 2.39
CA GLU A 213 3.67 36.19 2.20
C GLU A 213 4.42 36.77 3.43
N LEU A 214 4.92 35.91 4.33
CA LEU A 214 5.80 36.28 5.44
C LEU A 214 6.99 35.30 5.53
N CYS A 215 7.84 35.26 4.51
CA CYS A 215 9.30 35.13 4.67
C CYS A 215 10.04 35.37 3.35
#